data_AF-A0A7J3BHF1-F1
#
_entry.id   AF-A0A7J3BHF1-F1
#
_cell.length_a   1.000
_cell.length_b   1.000
_cell.length_c   1.000
_cell.angle_alpha   90.00
_cell.angle_beta   90.00
_cell.angle_gamma   90.00
#
_symmetry.space_group_name_H-M   'P 1'
#
loop_
_entity.id
_entity.type
_entity.pdbx_description
1 polymer ?
#
loop_
_entity_poly.entity_id
_entity_poly.type
_entity_poly.pdbx_seq_one_letter_code
_entity_poly.pdbx_strand_id
1 'polypeptide(L)'
;MRFVLGCIPGEKLRGKKVAVVGSGPAGLVAAGFLGCSGADVDVYDKLPEPGGLLIFAIPSDRLNPERIRGGVKEVLQSYNVNFLGRAKVVGEKEVHDEGDEFIKSKVYLGDIIDRYHAVLIATGTWRSRNLGIPGENLNNVFKALDFLFKVKSWGLGYLSLEEVPNISGKRVAVIGAGLSAVDAASEALRMNASKVYILYRRTIKEAPAGESEIRKLIELGVEWVELVVPNKILGSGGSVRAVELIKCKLGEPDESGRPKPVPIEGSEFELEVDVVINSIGELPTPPIADGEFGIRLGKDGRVLVDEEGRTSRKGVFAAGDVVTGPSKIGPAMKNGLKVARTIADYLMMT
;
A
#
# COMPACT_ATOMS: atom_id res chain seq x y z
N MET A 1 16.38 2.25 -9.62
CA MET A 1 15.60 3.36 -9.05
C MET A 1 16.54 4.14 -8.16
N ARG A 2 16.48 5.47 -8.12
CA ARG A 2 17.32 6.28 -7.21
C ARG A 2 16.47 6.83 -6.09
N PHE A 3 16.94 6.68 -4.86
CA PHE A 3 16.27 7.23 -3.67
C PHE A 3 17.00 8.44 -3.10
N VAL A 4 18.27 8.66 -3.47
CA VAL A 4 18.98 9.90 -3.14
C VAL A 4 18.71 10.93 -4.23
N LEU A 5 17.90 11.93 -3.90
CA LEU A 5 17.41 12.93 -4.84
C LEU A 5 17.69 14.33 -4.32
N GLY A 6 18.35 15.15 -5.16
CA GLY A 6 18.56 16.57 -4.86
C GLY A 6 19.38 16.84 -3.59
N CYS A 7 20.21 15.89 -3.16
CA CYS A 7 21.18 16.09 -2.09
C CYS A 7 22.55 16.45 -2.67
N ILE A 8 23.23 17.40 -2.01
CA ILE A 8 24.66 17.65 -2.17
C ILE A 8 25.30 17.10 -0.89
N PRO A 9 26.17 16.08 -0.96
CA PRO A 9 26.78 15.47 0.22
C PRO A 9 27.40 16.52 1.14
N GLY A 10 27.15 16.41 2.43
CA GLY A 10 27.67 17.36 3.40
C GLY A 10 27.42 16.92 4.84
N GLU A 11 27.92 17.71 5.78
CA GLU A 11 27.92 17.37 7.21
C GLU A 11 27.03 18.31 8.03
N LYS A 12 26.07 18.98 7.36
CA LYS A 12 25.20 19.97 8.00
C LYS A 12 24.39 19.41 9.16
N LEU A 13 24.08 18.11 9.11
CA LEU A 13 23.30 17.41 10.14
C LEU A 13 24.17 16.49 11.02
N ARG A 14 25.49 16.66 11.02
CA ARG A 14 26.40 15.82 11.82
C ARG A 14 26.00 15.82 13.29
N GLY A 15 25.93 14.63 13.88
CA GLY A 15 25.52 14.43 15.28
C GLY A 15 24.00 14.44 15.51
N LYS A 16 23.20 14.68 14.46
CA LYS A 16 21.74 14.56 14.53
C LYS A 16 21.32 13.13 14.20
N LYS A 17 20.42 12.60 15.02
CA LYS A 17 19.83 11.26 14.90
C LYS A 17 18.39 11.37 14.44
N VAL A 18 18.03 10.65 13.38
CA VAL A 18 16.66 10.64 12.82
C VAL A 18 16.15 9.20 12.72
N ALA A 19 14.92 8.97 13.16
CA ALA A 19 14.22 7.72 12.90
C ALA A 19 13.25 7.88 11.73
N VAL A 20 13.26 6.91 10.81
CA VAL A 20 12.27 6.81 9.73
C VAL A 20 11.48 5.52 9.94
N VAL A 21 10.17 5.64 10.09
CA VAL A 21 9.27 4.51 10.31
C VAL A 21 8.57 4.15 9.00
N GLY A 22 9.01 3.06 8.38
CA GLY A 22 8.59 2.60 7.06
C GLY A 22 9.62 2.89 5.98
N SER A 23 9.98 1.87 5.22
CA SER A 23 10.98 1.87 4.16
C SER A 23 10.36 1.80 2.76
N GLY A 24 9.13 2.31 2.62
CA GLY A 24 8.50 2.54 1.32
C GLY A 24 9.18 3.70 0.55
N PRO A 25 8.60 4.11 -0.59
CA PRO A 25 9.20 5.15 -1.44
C PRO A 25 9.48 6.48 -0.70
N ALA A 26 8.52 6.95 0.11
CA ALA A 26 8.66 8.20 0.86
C ALA A 26 9.76 8.10 1.92
N GLY A 27 9.77 7.00 2.70
CA GLY A 27 10.76 6.76 3.74
C GLY A 27 12.17 6.60 3.20
N LEU A 28 12.36 5.84 2.11
CA LEU A 28 13.67 5.65 1.48
C LEU A 28 14.23 6.95 0.90
N VAL A 29 13.40 7.77 0.26
CA VAL A 29 13.84 9.08 -0.24
C VAL A 29 14.23 10.01 0.90
N ALA A 30 13.45 10.02 1.99
CA ALA A 30 13.78 10.83 3.15
C ALA A 30 15.06 10.37 3.84
N ALA A 31 15.20 9.07 4.08
CA ALA A 31 16.39 8.49 4.68
C ALA A 31 17.65 8.76 3.84
N GLY A 32 17.56 8.58 2.52
CA GLY A 32 18.65 8.90 1.59
C GLY A 32 19.04 10.37 1.61
N PHE A 33 18.08 11.29 1.61
CA PHE A 33 18.36 12.73 1.66
C PHE A 33 19.00 13.17 2.99
N LEU A 34 18.45 12.69 4.11
CA LEU A 34 18.91 13.06 5.45
C LEU A 34 20.28 12.46 5.76
N GLY A 35 20.50 11.18 5.43
CA GLY A 35 21.79 10.52 5.56
C GLY A 35 22.86 11.18 4.70
N CYS A 36 22.53 11.54 3.46
CA CYS A 36 23.42 12.31 2.57
C CYS A 36 23.76 13.71 3.11
N SER A 37 22.88 14.29 3.93
CA SER A 37 23.11 15.58 4.60
C SER A 37 23.89 15.45 5.93
N GLY A 38 24.33 14.24 6.28
CA GLY A 38 25.21 13.96 7.41
C GLY A 38 24.52 13.51 8.70
N ALA A 39 23.21 13.26 8.68
CA ALA A 39 22.48 12.73 9.83
C ALA A 39 22.70 11.22 9.97
N ASP A 40 22.66 10.72 11.21
CA ASP A 40 22.58 9.29 11.49
C ASP A 40 21.11 8.85 11.44
N VAL A 41 20.75 8.03 10.45
CA VAL A 41 19.38 7.63 10.18
C VAL A 41 19.15 6.16 10.46
N ASP A 42 18.18 5.85 11.32
CA ASP A 42 17.68 4.48 11.50
C ASP A 42 16.32 4.32 10.83
N VAL A 43 16.19 3.36 9.94
CA VAL A 43 14.96 3.03 9.22
C VAL A 43 14.34 1.78 9.82
N TYR A 44 13.22 1.93 10.52
CA TYR A 44 12.46 0.81 11.08
C TYR A 44 11.43 0.31 10.08
N ASP A 45 11.37 -1.00 9.85
CA ASP A 45 10.36 -1.60 8.98
C ASP A 45 9.95 -2.99 9.46
N LYS A 46 8.68 -3.34 9.27
CA LYS A 46 8.14 -4.67 9.60
C LYS A 46 8.58 -5.77 8.63
N LEU A 47 8.99 -5.39 7.42
CA LEU A 47 9.39 -6.29 6.35
C LEU A 47 10.86 -6.70 6.46
N PRO A 48 11.25 -7.82 5.84
CA PRO A 48 12.62 -8.34 5.95
C PRO A 48 13.65 -7.60 5.10
N GLU A 49 13.21 -6.90 4.05
CA GLU A 49 14.07 -6.03 3.24
C GLU A 49 13.32 -4.73 2.92
N PRO A 50 14.03 -3.62 2.68
CA PRO A 50 13.40 -2.33 2.43
C PRO A 50 12.80 -2.22 1.03
N GLY A 51 11.81 -1.34 0.89
CA GLY A 51 11.13 -1.04 -0.37
C GLY A 51 9.61 -1.04 -0.25
N GLY A 52 9.06 -1.57 0.85
CA GLY A 52 7.62 -1.65 1.06
C GLY A 52 6.90 -2.34 -0.11
N LEU A 53 5.77 -1.76 -0.54
CA LEU A 53 4.98 -2.29 -1.65
C LEU A 53 5.74 -2.38 -2.99
N LEU A 54 6.82 -1.61 -3.18
CA LEU A 54 7.65 -1.69 -4.39
C LEU A 54 8.27 -3.07 -4.57
N ILE A 55 8.68 -3.69 -3.46
CA ILE A 55 9.29 -5.02 -3.45
C ILE A 55 8.23 -6.08 -3.17
N PHE A 56 7.28 -5.79 -2.28
CA PHE A 56 6.41 -6.82 -1.70
C PHE A 56 5.00 -6.88 -2.24
N ALA A 57 4.57 -6.01 -3.17
CA ALA A 57 3.21 -6.10 -3.73
C ALA A 57 3.14 -5.87 -5.24
N ILE A 58 3.96 -4.96 -5.78
CA ILE A 58 3.91 -4.63 -7.21
C ILE A 58 4.52 -5.80 -8.03
N PRO A 59 3.82 -6.29 -9.07
CA PRO A 59 4.33 -7.33 -9.98
C PRO A 59 5.69 -7.01 -10.60
N SER A 60 6.52 -8.05 -10.80
CA SER A 60 7.92 -7.91 -11.26
C SER A 60 8.07 -7.37 -12.68
N ASP A 61 7.07 -7.56 -13.53
CA ASP A 61 7.01 -7.04 -14.90
C ASP A 61 6.74 -5.54 -14.94
N ARG A 62 5.94 -5.03 -14.00
CA ARG A 62 5.73 -3.60 -13.80
C ARG A 62 6.94 -2.94 -13.13
N LEU A 63 7.53 -3.63 -12.16
CA LEU A 63 8.63 -3.07 -11.38
C LEU A 63 9.70 -4.12 -11.04
N ASN A 64 10.88 -3.95 -11.62
CA ASN A 64 12.01 -4.85 -11.42
C ASN A 64 12.59 -4.69 -9.99
N PRO A 65 12.53 -5.73 -9.13
CA PRO A 65 13.01 -5.66 -7.75
C PRO A 65 14.52 -5.39 -7.64
N GLU A 66 15.35 -5.90 -8.57
CA GLU A 66 16.80 -5.66 -8.56
C GLU A 66 17.13 -4.18 -8.78
N ARG A 67 16.34 -3.47 -9.59
CA ARG A 67 16.51 -2.02 -9.76
C ARG A 67 16.16 -1.25 -8.50
N ILE A 68 15.24 -1.74 -7.67
CA ILE A 68 14.89 -1.14 -6.38
C ILE A 68 15.99 -1.43 -5.38
N ARG A 69 16.39 -2.71 -5.25
CA ARG A 69 17.50 -3.16 -4.37
C ARG A 69 18.80 -2.41 -4.66
N GLY A 70 19.12 -2.15 -5.92
CA GLY A 70 20.28 -1.34 -6.29
C GLY A 70 20.22 0.09 -5.73
N GLY A 71 19.05 0.73 -5.77
CA GLY A 71 18.85 2.06 -5.18
C GLY A 71 18.87 2.06 -3.66
N VAL A 72 18.29 1.03 -3.03
CA VAL A 72 18.37 0.81 -1.59
C VAL A 72 19.83 0.65 -1.16
N LYS A 73 20.58 -0.19 -1.88
CA LYS A 73 22.00 -0.45 -1.60
C LYS A 73 22.82 0.84 -1.62
N GLU A 74 22.55 1.73 -2.58
CA GLU A 74 23.15 3.07 -2.61
C GLU A 74 22.85 3.86 -1.32
N VAL A 75 21.60 3.87 -0.86
CA VAL A 75 21.20 4.56 0.38
C VAL A 75 21.93 3.99 1.60
N LEU A 76 21.94 2.67 1.76
CA LEU A 76 22.47 2.01 2.96
C LEU A 76 23.99 1.93 3.02
N GLN A 77 24.68 1.90 1.87
CA GLN A 77 26.13 1.71 1.82
C GLN A 77 26.92 3.01 1.68
N SER A 78 26.33 4.03 1.04
CA SER A 78 27.04 5.28 0.76
C SER A 78 26.78 6.37 1.79
N TYR A 79 25.79 6.18 2.68
CA TYR A 79 25.35 7.19 3.64
C TYR A 79 25.11 6.57 5.02
N ASN A 80 25.02 7.38 6.07
CA ASN A 80 24.78 6.93 7.44
C ASN A 80 23.32 6.51 7.65
N VAL A 81 22.88 5.49 6.92
CA VAL A 81 21.52 4.94 6.98
C VAL A 81 21.58 3.47 7.36
N ASN A 82 21.01 3.14 8.50
CA ASN A 82 20.90 1.79 9.02
C ASN A 82 19.47 1.28 8.85
N PHE A 83 19.32 0.02 8.44
CA PHE A 83 18.01 -0.62 8.25
C PHE A 83 17.74 -1.63 9.35
N LEU A 84 16.64 -1.42 10.07
CA LEU A 84 16.14 -2.23 11.16
C LEU A 84 14.85 -2.94 10.69
N GLY A 85 15.03 -3.99 9.91
CA GLY A 85 13.94 -4.79 9.36
C GLY A 85 13.33 -5.78 10.36
N ARG A 86 12.16 -6.33 10.01
CA ARG A 86 11.36 -7.23 10.87
C ARG A 86 11.00 -6.63 12.24
N ALA A 87 11.02 -5.30 12.33
CA ALA A 87 10.73 -4.53 13.53
C ALA A 87 9.51 -3.63 13.27
N LYS A 88 8.34 -4.07 13.74
CA LYS A 88 7.11 -3.26 13.61
C LYS A 88 7.11 -2.17 14.67
N VAL A 89 6.99 -0.91 14.23
CA VAL A 89 6.76 0.20 15.15
C VAL A 89 5.29 0.23 15.53
N VAL A 90 5.01 0.31 16.83
CA VAL A 90 3.65 0.26 17.39
C VAL A 90 3.45 1.33 18.47
N GLY A 91 2.22 1.74 18.65
CA GLY A 91 1.73 2.51 19.79
C GLY A 91 1.22 1.63 20.92
N GLU A 92 0.40 2.21 21.80
CA GLU A 92 -0.23 1.56 22.96
C GLU A 92 -1.17 0.44 22.53
N LYS A 93 -1.95 0.70 21.49
CA LYS A 93 -2.88 -0.27 20.92
C LYS A 93 -2.33 -0.80 19.61
N GLU A 94 -1.92 -2.06 19.65
CA GLU A 94 -1.53 -2.76 18.44
C GLU A 94 -2.73 -2.97 17.51
N VAL A 95 -2.48 -2.72 16.23
CA VAL A 95 -3.41 -3.06 15.15
C VAL A 95 -2.68 -3.97 14.19
N HIS A 96 -3.37 -5.02 13.75
CA HIS A 96 -2.86 -5.92 12.72
C HIS A 96 -3.03 -5.28 11.33
N ASP A 97 -1.99 -5.35 10.53
CA ASP A 97 -1.97 -4.88 9.14
C ASP A 97 -1.49 -6.02 8.22
N GLU A 98 -1.89 -5.97 6.95
CA GLU A 98 -1.41 -6.94 5.95
C GLU A 98 0.11 -6.79 5.80
N GLY A 99 0.88 -7.88 5.70
CA GLY A 99 2.34 -7.84 5.70
C GLY A 99 3.02 -7.94 7.07
N ASP A 100 2.28 -8.29 8.12
CA ASP A 100 2.80 -8.49 9.48
C ASP A 100 3.48 -9.87 9.71
N GLU A 101 3.45 -10.77 8.72
CA GLU A 101 3.93 -12.16 8.77
C GLU A 101 5.43 -12.27 9.10
N PHE A 102 6.21 -11.25 8.76
CA PHE A 102 7.66 -11.27 8.89
C PHE A 102 8.19 -10.64 10.18
N ILE A 103 7.32 -10.09 11.01
CA ILE A 103 7.68 -9.39 12.25
C ILE A 103 8.38 -10.35 13.21
N LYS A 104 9.51 -9.90 13.75
CA LYS A 104 10.25 -10.59 14.82
C LYS A 104 10.32 -9.78 16.10
N SER A 105 10.20 -8.46 16.00
CA SER A 105 10.22 -7.57 17.16
C SER A 105 9.22 -6.42 16.98
N LYS A 106 8.81 -5.86 18.12
CA LYS A 106 7.98 -4.67 18.21
C LYS A 106 8.79 -3.57 18.87
N VAL A 107 8.69 -2.36 18.34
CA VAL A 107 9.38 -1.18 18.88
C VAL A 107 8.33 -0.12 19.17
N TYR A 108 8.34 0.42 20.37
CA TYR A 108 7.35 1.40 20.78
C TYR A 108 7.67 2.77 20.17
N LEU A 109 6.68 3.44 19.58
CA LEU A 109 6.90 4.75 18.97
C LEU A 109 7.34 5.79 19.99
N GLY A 110 6.81 5.74 21.23
CA GLY A 110 7.23 6.61 22.32
C GLY A 110 8.75 6.57 22.56
N ASP A 111 9.32 5.36 22.63
CA ASP A 111 10.75 5.15 22.83
C ASP A 111 11.59 5.66 21.64
N ILE A 112 11.03 5.62 20.44
CA ILE A 112 11.68 6.21 19.25
C ILE A 112 11.63 7.73 19.36
N ILE A 113 10.51 8.33 19.76
CA ILE A 113 10.42 9.78 19.87
C ILE A 113 11.41 10.32 20.91
N ASP A 114 11.61 9.61 22.02
CA ASP A 114 12.48 10.08 23.11
C ASP A 114 13.99 9.92 22.80
N ARG A 115 14.36 9.02 21.88
CA ARG A 115 15.77 8.71 21.54
C ARG A 115 16.32 9.47 20.34
N TYR A 116 15.45 10.05 19.50
CA TYR A 116 15.83 10.67 18.24
C TYR A 116 15.49 12.15 18.23
N HIS A 117 16.28 12.95 17.50
CA HIS A 117 16.06 14.39 17.40
C HIS A 117 14.86 14.72 16.50
N ALA A 118 14.57 13.84 15.54
CA ALA A 118 13.37 13.89 14.71
C ALA A 118 12.91 12.48 14.34
N VAL A 119 11.60 12.32 14.11
CA VAL A 119 10.97 11.08 13.65
C VAL A 119 10.12 11.36 12.42
N LEU A 120 10.24 10.52 11.39
CA LEU A 120 9.36 10.52 10.22
C LEU A 120 8.49 9.27 10.20
N ILE A 121 7.17 9.44 10.14
CA ILE A 121 6.20 8.37 9.92
C ILE A 121 5.89 8.27 8.42
N ALA A 122 6.28 7.17 7.79
CA ALA A 122 6.12 6.90 6.37
C ALA A 122 5.59 5.47 6.12
N THR A 123 4.65 5.02 6.97
CA THR A 123 4.16 3.64 7.01
C THR A 123 3.24 3.26 5.85
N GLY A 124 2.70 4.23 5.10
CA GLY A 124 1.84 3.98 3.94
C GLY A 124 0.45 3.45 4.29
N THR A 125 -0.08 2.57 3.43
CA THR A 125 -1.46 2.07 3.48
C THR A 125 -1.50 0.54 3.39
N TRP A 126 -1.29 -0.16 4.51
CA TRP A 126 -1.20 -1.62 4.57
C TRP A 126 -2.49 -2.34 5.00
N ARG A 127 -3.65 -1.70 4.81
CA ARG A 127 -4.94 -2.29 5.19
C ARG A 127 -5.98 -2.08 4.10
N SER A 128 -6.52 -3.17 3.56
CA SER A 128 -7.57 -3.12 2.55
C SER A 128 -8.93 -2.85 3.18
N ARG A 129 -9.74 -2.06 2.47
CA ARG A 129 -11.15 -1.85 2.80
C ARG A 129 -11.93 -3.15 2.62
N ASN A 130 -12.91 -3.37 3.48
CA ASN A 130 -13.86 -4.48 3.35
C ASN A 130 -14.99 -4.09 2.38
N LEU A 131 -15.58 -5.08 1.70
CA LEU A 131 -16.73 -4.84 0.82
C LEU A 131 -17.96 -4.43 1.62
N GLY A 132 -18.10 -4.97 2.84
CA GLY A 132 -19.26 -4.73 3.70
C GLY A 132 -20.53 -5.41 3.19
N ILE A 133 -20.38 -6.55 2.51
CA ILE A 133 -21.49 -7.30 1.91
C ILE A 133 -21.56 -8.72 2.48
N PRO A 134 -22.74 -9.36 2.47
CA PRO A 134 -22.87 -10.76 2.88
C PRO A 134 -21.93 -11.69 2.09
N GLY A 135 -21.32 -12.64 2.79
CA GLY A 135 -20.40 -13.62 2.20
C GLY A 135 -18.95 -13.15 2.04
N GLU A 136 -18.59 -11.91 2.43
CA GLU A 136 -17.20 -11.43 2.32
C GLU A 136 -16.17 -12.19 3.17
N ASN A 137 -16.63 -13.02 4.12
CA ASN A 137 -15.79 -13.86 4.98
C ASN A 137 -15.77 -15.35 4.55
N LEU A 138 -16.29 -15.69 3.37
CA LEU A 138 -16.21 -17.06 2.83
C LEU A 138 -14.76 -17.44 2.48
N ASN A 139 -14.46 -18.75 2.50
CA ASN A 139 -13.18 -19.23 1.99
C ASN A 139 -13.02 -18.88 0.51
N ASN A 140 -11.78 -18.57 0.08
CA ASN A 140 -11.43 -18.04 -1.24
C ASN A 140 -11.92 -16.60 -1.53
N VAL A 141 -12.28 -15.83 -0.50
CA VAL A 141 -12.33 -14.36 -0.60
C VAL A 141 -11.01 -13.79 -0.09
N PHE A 142 -10.31 -13.06 -0.93
CA PHE A 142 -9.02 -12.44 -0.61
C PHE A 142 -9.09 -10.92 -0.77
N LYS A 143 -8.24 -10.22 -0.02
CA LYS A 143 -7.93 -8.81 -0.25
C LYS A 143 -6.81 -8.71 -1.27
N ALA A 144 -6.89 -7.76 -2.19
CA ALA A 144 -5.91 -7.63 -3.28
C ALA A 144 -4.49 -7.40 -2.77
N LEU A 145 -4.34 -6.56 -1.73
CA LEU A 145 -3.04 -6.31 -1.13
C LEU A 145 -2.44 -7.59 -0.51
N ASP A 146 -3.17 -8.30 0.35
CA ASP A 146 -2.74 -9.59 0.93
C ASP A 146 -2.43 -10.65 -0.14
N PHE A 147 -3.28 -10.78 -1.16
CA PHE A 147 -3.05 -11.70 -2.28
C PHE A 147 -1.74 -11.39 -3.00
N LEU A 148 -1.55 -10.13 -3.44
CA LEU A 148 -0.34 -9.69 -4.12
C LEU A 148 0.89 -9.83 -3.21
N PHE A 149 0.74 -9.51 -1.93
CA PHE A 149 1.79 -9.64 -0.94
C PHE A 149 2.29 -11.08 -0.80
N LYS A 150 1.37 -12.04 -0.68
CA LYS A 150 1.71 -13.45 -0.57
C LYS A 150 2.36 -14.00 -1.82
N VAL A 151 1.78 -13.72 -2.99
CA VAL A 151 2.32 -14.15 -4.30
C VAL A 151 3.73 -13.59 -4.48
N LYS A 152 3.92 -12.29 -4.21
CA LYS A 152 5.21 -11.64 -4.36
C LYS A 152 6.24 -12.18 -3.37
N SER A 153 5.85 -12.33 -2.10
CA SER A 153 6.73 -12.85 -1.06
C SER A 153 7.17 -14.29 -1.32
N TRP A 154 6.28 -15.13 -1.85
CA TRP A 154 6.63 -16.47 -2.33
C TRP A 154 7.62 -16.42 -3.49
N GLY A 155 7.38 -15.58 -4.50
CA GLY A 155 8.30 -15.40 -5.63
C GLY A 155 9.68 -14.87 -5.23
N LEU A 156 9.79 -14.22 -4.06
CA LEU A 156 11.04 -13.77 -3.46
C LEU A 156 11.69 -14.80 -2.51
N GLY A 157 11.02 -15.92 -2.24
CA GLY A 157 11.50 -16.98 -1.35
C GLY A 157 11.27 -16.72 0.14
N TYR A 158 10.40 -15.77 0.50
CA TYR A 158 10.06 -15.48 1.90
C TYR A 158 8.88 -16.29 2.43
N LEU A 159 8.01 -16.79 1.55
CA LEU A 159 6.88 -17.67 1.89
C LEU A 159 6.95 -18.97 1.09
N SER A 160 6.33 -20.02 1.61
CA SER A 160 6.13 -21.28 0.91
C SER A 160 4.88 -21.24 0.02
N LEU A 161 4.74 -22.23 -0.88
CA LEU A 161 3.60 -22.28 -1.81
C LEU A 161 2.27 -22.49 -1.07
N GLU A 162 2.29 -23.17 0.08
CA GLU A 162 1.12 -23.44 0.92
C GLU A 162 0.52 -22.17 1.54
N GLU A 163 1.32 -21.11 1.66
CA GLU A 163 0.90 -19.81 2.18
C GLU A 163 0.28 -18.92 1.08
N VAL A 164 0.41 -19.31 -0.18
CA VAL A 164 -0.11 -18.57 -1.33
C VAL A 164 -1.53 -19.06 -1.69
N PRO A 165 -2.48 -18.16 -1.97
CA PRO A 165 -3.80 -18.54 -2.45
C PRO A 165 -3.75 -19.46 -3.69
N ASN A 166 -4.28 -20.68 -3.55
CA ASN A 166 -4.36 -21.61 -4.67
C ASN A 166 -5.48 -21.18 -5.63
N ILE A 167 -5.09 -20.64 -6.78
CA ILE A 167 -6.00 -20.15 -7.82
C ILE A 167 -5.87 -20.85 -9.17
N SER A 168 -4.96 -21.81 -9.29
CA SER A 168 -4.74 -22.56 -10.53
C SER A 168 -6.01 -23.32 -10.93
N GLY A 169 -6.43 -23.17 -12.20
CA GLY A 169 -7.64 -23.77 -12.76
C GLY A 169 -8.96 -23.14 -12.30
N LYS A 170 -8.92 -22.13 -11.42
CA LYS A 170 -10.13 -21.49 -10.86
C LYS A 170 -10.60 -20.28 -11.69
N ARG A 171 -11.88 -19.99 -11.62
CA ARG A 171 -12.51 -18.75 -12.10
C ARG A 171 -12.39 -17.69 -11.01
N VAL A 172 -11.75 -16.56 -11.33
CA VAL A 172 -11.42 -15.50 -10.37
C VAL A 172 -12.19 -14.23 -10.71
N ALA A 173 -12.90 -13.65 -9.76
CA ALA A 173 -13.47 -12.31 -9.87
C ALA A 173 -12.64 -11.29 -9.06
N VAL A 174 -12.10 -10.28 -9.73
CA VAL A 174 -11.44 -9.13 -9.10
C VAL A 174 -12.40 -7.96 -9.05
N ILE A 175 -12.73 -7.46 -7.85
CA ILE A 175 -13.66 -6.35 -7.67
C ILE A 175 -12.87 -5.05 -7.55
N GLY A 176 -12.96 -4.17 -8.56
CA GLY A 176 -12.26 -2.89 -8.60
C GLY A 176 -11.63 -2.60 -9.96
N ALA A 177 -11.02 -1.43 -10.10
CA ALA A 177 -10.42 -0.97 -11.36
C ALA A 177 -9.20 -0.07 -11.16
N GLY A 178 -8.57 -0.14 -9.97
CA GLY A 178 -7.31 0.53 -9.68
C GLY A 178 -6.11 -0.31 -10.14
N LEU A 179 -4.90 0.21 -9.91
CA LEU A 179 -3.68 -0.53 -10.23
C LEU A 179 -3.58 -1.85 -9.45
N SER A 180 -4.02 -1.90 -8.18
CA SER A 180 -4.09 -3.15 -7.41
C SER A 180 -5.00 -4.20 -8.06
N ALA A 181 -6.09 -3.79 -8.71
CA ALA A 181 -7.00 -4.70 -9.41
C ALA A 181 -6.35 -5.23 -10.70
N VAL A 182 -5.63 -4.36 -11.41
CA VAL A 182 -4.88 -4.74 -12.61
C VAL A 182 -3.78 -5.75 -12.25
N ASP A 183 -3.04 -5.48 -11.18
CA ASP A 183 -1.97 -6.34 -10.70
C ASP A 183 -2.51 -7.71 -10.26
N ALA A 184 -3.59 -7.72 -9.47
CA ALA A 184 -4.22 -8.96 -9.00
C ALA A 184 -4.74 -9.81 -10.16
N ALA A 185 -5.35 -9.19 -11.18
CA ALA A 185 -5.81 -9.89 -12.37
C ALA A 185 -4.65 -10.45 -13.20
N SER A 186 -3.56 -9.68 -13.36
CA SER A 186 -2.36 -10.14 -14.07
C SER A 186 -1.69 -11.33 -13.38
N GLU A 187 -1.51 -11.25 -12.06
CA GLU A 187 -0.96 -12.37 -11.28
C GLU A 187 -1.90 -13.58 -11.29
N ALA A 188 -3.21 -13.36 -11.28
CA ALA A 188 -4.17 -14.46 -11.40
C ALA A 188 -4.01 -15.24 -12.72
N LEU A 189 -3.81 -14.55 -13.83
CA LEU A 189 -3.50 -15.19 -15.11
C LEU A 189 -2.18 -15.97 -15.05
N ARG A 190 -1.11 -15.38 -14.49
CA ARG A 190 0.21 -16.00 -14.36
C ARG A 190 0.18 -17.28 -13.51
N MET A 191 -0.70 -17.32 -12.52
CA MET A 191 -0.94 -18.48 -11.66
C MET A 191 -1.91 -19.51 -12.27
N ASN A 192 -2.17 -19.42 -13.58
CA ASN A 192 -2.99 -20.36 -14.35
C ASN A 192 -4.46 -20.39 -13.91
N ALA A 193 -5.04 -19.27 -13.49
CA ALA A 193 -6.50 -19.17 -13.38
C ALA A 193 -7.15 -19.54 -14.72
N SER A 194 -8.22 -20.35 -14.69
CA SER A 194 -8.92 -20.77 -15.92
C SER A 194 -9.70 -19.61 -16.55
N LYS A 195 -10.13 -18.66 -15.71
CA LYS A 195 -10.81 -17.45 -16.14
C LYS A 195 -10.59 -16.33 -15.14
N VAL A 196 -10.39 -15.11 -15.62
CA VAL A 196 -10.26 -13.92 -14.76
C VAL A 196 -11.26 -12.87 -15.22
N TYR A 197 -12.06 -12.37 -14.28
CA TYR A 197 -13.01 -11.29 -14.46
C TYR A 197 -12.54 -10.07 -13.68
N ILE A 198 -12.67 -8.88 -14.26
CA ILE A 198 -12.67 -7.63 -13.49
C ILE A 198 -14.10 -7.08 -13.47
N LEU A 199 -14.60 -6.86 -12.26
CA LEU A 199 -15.93 -6.34 -11.99
C LEU A 199 -15.82 -4.89 -11.56
N TYR A 200 -16.37 -3.97 -12.35
CA TYR A 200 -16.29 -2.54 -12.08
C TYR A 200 -17.64 -1.84 -12.13
N ARG A 201 -17.86 -1.00 -11.13
CA ARG A 201 -19.09 -0.20 -10.97
C ARG A 201 -19.21 0.99 -11.92
N ARG A 202 -18.22 1.23 -12.79
CA ARG A 202 -18.24 2.28 -13.81
C ARG A 202 -17.72 1.72 -15.13
N THR A 203 -17.32 2.59 -16.05
CA THR A 203 -16.72 2.18 -17.33
C THR A 203 -15.20 2.31 -17.29
N ILE A 204 -14.52 1.76 -18.29
CA ILE A 204 -13.07 1.88 -18.53
C ILE A 204 -12.63 3.35 -18.49
N LYS A 205 -13.47 4.27 -18.98
CA LYS A 205 -13.16 5.71 -19.00
C LYS A 205 -12.97 6.30 -17.60
N GLU A 206 -13.71 5.80 -16.62
CA GLU A 206 -13.63 6.26 -15.22
C GLU A 206 -12.68 5.42 -14.36
N ALA A 207 -12.00 4.42 -14.94
CA ALA A 207 -11.18 3.48 -14.19
C ALA A 207 -9.85 4.11 -13.74
N PRO A 208 -9.49 4.05 -12.44
CA PRO A 208 -8.28 4.68 -11.93
C PRO A 208 -6.97 4.12 -12.50
N ALA A 209 -6.94 2.85 -12.93
CA ALA A 209 -5.76 2.26 -13.57
C ALA A 209 -5.42 2.93 -14.91
N GLY A 210 -6.43 3.54 -15.56
CA GLY A 210 -6.32 4.10 -16.90
C GLY A 210 -6.62 3.08 -17.99
N GLU A 211 -7.20 3.57 -19.08
CA GLU A 211 -7.70 2.76 -20.18
C GLU A 211 -6.63 1.88 -20.84
N SER A 212 -5.40 2.37 -20.97
CA SER A 212 -4.31 1.61 -21.60
C SER A 212 -3.95 0.34 -20.82
N GLU A 213 -3.92 0.39 -19.49
CA GLU A 213 -3.61 -0.78 -18.67
C GLU A 213 -4.73 -1.81 -18.73
N ILE A 214 -5.98 -1.36 -18.80
CA ILE A 214 -7.15 -2.24 -18.87
C ILE A 214 -7.23 -2.93 -20.23
N ARG A 215 -6.98 -2.21 -21.34
CA ARG A 215 -6.97 -2.82 -22.68
C ARG A 215 -5.92 -3.92 -22.80
N LYS A 216 -4.72 -3.74 -22.22
CA LYS A 216 -3.70 -4.80 -22.17
C LYS A 216 -4.20 -6.06 -21.45
N LEU A 217 -4.91 -5.91 -20.33
CA LEU A 217 -5.48 -7.07 -19.63
C LEU A 217 -6.56 -7.78 -20.45
N ILE A 218 -7.41 -7.03 -21.14
CA ILE A 218 -8.43 -7.60 -22.03
C ILE A 218 -7.75 -8.38 -23.18
N GLU A 219 -6.68 -7.85 -23.76
CA GLU A 219 -5.87 -8.54 -24.78
C GLU A 219 -5.22 -9.83 -24.24
N LEU A 220 -4.89 -9.88 -22.96
CA LEU A 220 -4.38 -11.07 -22.25
C LEU A 220 -5.50 -12.05 -21.84
N GLY A 221 -6.77 -11.76 -22.15
CA GLY A 221 -7.90 -12.65 -21.93
C GLY A 221 -8.71 -12.41 -20.65
N VAL A 222 -8.45 -11.30 -19.93
CA VAL A 222 -9.31 -10.88 -18.80
C VAL A 222 -10.67 -10.43 -19.33
N GLU A 223 -11.75 -10.96 -18.75
CA GLU A 223 -13.10 -10.48 -19.03
C GLU A 223 -13.42 -9.24 -18.19
N TRP A 224 -13.75 -8.16 -18.87
CA TRP A 224 -14.08 -6.90 -18.23
C TRP A 224 -15.60 -6.72 -18.17
N VAL A 225 -16.14 -6.61 -16.95
CA VAL A 225 -17.58 -6.44 -16.70
C VAL A 225 -17.80 -5.05 -16.10
N GLU A 226 -18.34 -4.16 -16.91
CA GLU A 226 -18.66 -2.78 -16.52
C GLU A 226 -20.03 -2.66 -15.86
N LEU A 227 -20.20 -1.53 -15.18
CA LEU A 227 -21.48 -1.11 -14.64
C LEU A 227 -22.12 -2.19 -13.76
N VAL A 228 -21.31 -2.84 -12.92
CA VAL A 228 -21.76 -3.82 -11.94
C VAL A 228 -21.24 -3.55 -10.55
N VAL A 229 -22.07 -3.80 -9.54
CA VAL A 229 -21.71 -3.72 -8.12
C VAL A 229 -22.00 -5.08 -7.47
N PRO A 230 -21.08 -5.64 -6.67
CA PRO A 230 -21.35 -6.87 -5.92
C PRO A 230 -22.39 -6.61 -4.83
N ASN A 231 -23.45 -7.42 -4.80
CA ASN A 231 -24.49 -7.37 -3.77
C ASN A 231 -24.19 -8.33 -2.61
N LYS A 232 -23.79 -9.55 -2.94
CA LYS A 232 -23.37 -10.60 -1.99
C LYS A 232 -22.46 -11.60 -2.67
N ILE A 233 -21.60 -12.25 -1.88
CA ILE A 233 -20.81 -13.40 -2.32
C ILE A 233 -21.54 -14.67 -1.88
N LEU A 234 -21.76 -15.57 -2.83
CA LEU A 234 -22.51 -16.79 -2.63
C LEU A 234 -21.55 -17.95 -2.39
N GLY A 235 -21.85 -18.77 -1.39
CA GLY A 235 -21.02 -19.90 -1.00
C GLY A 235 -21.72 -21.25 -1.12
N SER A 236 -20.92 -22.30 -1.25
CA SER A 236 -21.31 -23.71 -1.06
C SER A 236 -20.23 -24.39 -0.22
N GLY A 237 -20.62 -25.12 0.83
CA GLY A 237 -19.66 -25.78 1.73
C GLY A 237 -18.65 -24.82 2.39
N GLY A 238 -19.04 -23.56 2.61
CA GLY A 238 -18.19 -22.51 3.21
C GLY A 238 -17.19 -21.86 2.25
N SER A 239 -17.15 -22.24 0.97
CA SER A 239 -16.28 -21.63 -0.06
C SER A 239 -17.10 -20.91 -1.12
N VAL A 240 -16.51 -19.92 -1.78
CA VAL A 240 -17.16 -19.17 -2.87
C VAL A 240 -17.62 -20.11 -4.00
N ARG A 241 -18.83 -19.89 -4.51
CA ARG A 241 -19.37 -20.50 -5.74
C ARG A 241 -19.75 -19.48 -6.82
N ALA A 242 -20.09 -18.25 -6.41
CA ALA A 242 -20.56 -17.19 -7.29
C ALA A 242 -20.52 -15.83 -6.59
N VAL A 243 -20.61 -14.75 -7.37
CA VAL A 243 -20.92 -13.40 -6.88
C VAL A 243 -22.25 -12.97 -7.47
N GLU A 244 -23.19 -12.52 -6.64
CA GLU A 244 -24.39 -11.85 -7.13
C GLU A 244 -24.05 -10.38 -7.39
N LEU A 245 -24.34 -9.93 -8.60
CA LEU A 245 -24.05 -8.59 -9.10
C LEU A 245 -25.36 -7.87 -9.42
N ILE A 246 -25.38 -6.56 -9.19
CA ILE A 246 -26.44 -5.66 -9.64
C ILE A 246 -25.88 -4.80 -10.75
N LYS A 247 -26.61 -4.63 -11.86
CA LYS A 247 -26.24 -3.63 -12.86
C LYS A 247 -26.43 -2.23 -12.28
N CYS A 248 -25.60 -1.29 -12.71
CA CYS A 248 -25.74 0.11 -12.35
C CYS A 248 -25.70 1.02 -13.58
N LYS A 249 -26.15 2.26 -13.41
CA LYS A 249 -25.96 3.34 -14.38
C LYS A 249 -25.08 4.43 -13.78
N LEU A 250 -24.42 5.21 -14.62
CA LEU A 250 -23.71 6.40 -14.18
C LEU A 250 -24.73 7.50 -13.84
N GLY A 251 -24.67 8.00 -12.62
CA GLY A 251 -25.39 9.19 -12.17
C GLY A 251 -24.48 10.41 -12.06
N GLU A 252 -24.91 11.40 -11.29
CA GLU A 252 -24.15 12.63 -11.07
C GLU A 252 -22.75 12.37 -10.47
N PRO A 253 -21.76 13.23 -10.75
CA PRO A 253 -20.42 13.14 -10.17
C PRO A 253 -20.38 13.05 -8.63
N ASP A 254 -19.44 12.28 -8.11
CA ASP A 254 -19.07 12.23 -6.70
C ASP A 254 -18.08 13.34 -6.32
N GLU A 255 -17.66 13.38 -5.05
CA GLU A 255 -16.68 14.35 -4.53
C GLU A 255 -15.31 14.26 -5.22
N SER A 256 -15.00 13.13 -5.86
CA SER A 256 -13.80 12.97 -6.68
C SER A 256 -13.99 13.41 -8.14
N GLY A 257 -15.17 13.96 -8.48
CA GLY A 257 -15.56 14.36 -9.83
C GLY A 257 -15.95 13.19 -10.74
N ARG A 258 -16.04 11.96 -10.23
CA ARG A 258 -16.37 10.77 -11.02
C ARG A 258 -17.84 10.41 -10.89
N PRO A 259 -18.55 10.04 -11.95
CA PRO A 259 -19.96 9.65 -11.89
C PRO A 259 -20.26 8.62 -10.78
N LYS A 260 -21.32 8.85 -9.99
CA LYS A 260 -21.75 7.90 -8.97
C LYS A 260 -22.38 6.68 -9.64
N PRO A 261 -22.02 5.44 -9.23
CA PRO A 261 -22.76 4.27 -9.66
C PRO A 261 -24.13 4.22 -8.97
N VAL A 262 -25.20 4.16 -9.75
CA VAL A 262 -26.58 4.04 -9.25
C VAL A 262 -27.11 2.65 -9.60
N PRO A 263 -27.31 1.75 -8.63
CA PRO A 263 -27.86 0.41 -8.87
C PRO A 263 -29.22 0.47 -9.58
N ILE A 264 -29.47 -0.51 -10.45
CA ILE A 264 -30.74 -0.71 -11.14
C ILE A 264 -31.44 -1.86 -10.42
N GLU A 265 -32.51 -1.56 -9.69
CA GLU A 265 -33.29 -2.55 -8.94
C GLU A 265 -33.88 -3.62 -9.88
N GLY A 266 -33.85 -4.88 -9.47
CA GLY A 266 -34.35 -6.00 -10.28
C GLY A 266 -33.40 -6.46 -11.38
N SER A 267 -32.17 -5.96 -11.42
CA SER A 267 -31.14 -6.32 -12.41
C SER A 267 -30.11 -7.31 -11.88
N GLU A 268 -30.39 -7.96 -10.76
CA GLU A 268 -29.52 -8.91 -10.09
C GLU A 268 -29.25 -10.13 -10.99
N PHE A 269 -27.99 -10.56 -11.03
CA PHE A 269 -27.59 -11.79 -11.70
C PHE A 269 -26.39 -12.43 -11.01
N GLU A 270 -26.25 -13.75 -11.13
CA GLU A 270 -25.11 -14.48 -10.58
C GLU A 270 -24.00 -14.61 -11.64
N LEU A 271 -22.76 -14.36 -11.23
CA LEU A 271 -21.56 -14.73 -11.97
C LEU A 271 -20.84 -15.85 -11.21
N GLU A 272 -20.78 -17.03 -11.80
CA GLU A 272 -20.09 -18.17 -11.19
C GLU A 272 -18.57 -17.99 -11.17
N VAL A 273 -18.00 -18.05 -9.96
CA VAL A 273 -16.57 -17.94 -9.70
C VAL A 273 -16.20 -18.76 -8.48
N ASP A 274 -14.93 -19.16 -8.39
CA ASP A 274 -14.44 -19.99 -7.29
C ASP A 274 -13.57 -19.18 -6.31
N VAL A 275 -13.16 -17.97 -6.73
CA VAL A 275 -12.30 -17.04 -5.98
C VAL A 275 -12.79 -15.60 -6.19
N VAL A 276 -12.79 -14.80 -5.13
CA VAL A 276 -13.02 -13.35 -5.19
C VAL A 276 -11.82 -12.61 -4.63
N ILE A 277 -11.32 -11.62 -5.35
CA ILE A 277 -10.26 -10.72 -4.90
C ILE A 277 -10.82 -9.31 -4.81
N ASN A 278 -10.94 -8.79 -3.60
CA ASN A 278 -11.45 -7.45 -3.34
C ASN A 278 -10.34 -6.40 -3.46
N SER A 279 -10.52 -5.42 -4.36
CA SER A 279 -9.56 -4.36 -4.67
C SER A 279 -10.20 -2.96 -4.66
N ILE A 280 -11.07 -2.67 -3.68
CA ILE A 280 -11.76 -1.37 -3.59
C ILE A 280 -10.96 -0.27 -2.85
N GLY A 281 -9.67 -0.50 -2.62
CA GLY A 281 -8.72 0.46 -2.06
C GLY A 281 -8.29 0.17 -0.63
N GLU A 282 -7.22 0.85 -0.24
CA GLU A 282 -6.51 0.67 1.01
C GLU A 282 -6.70 1.87 1.95
N LEU A 283 -6.35 1.67 3.21
CA LEU A 283 -6.45 2.61 4.32
C LEU A 283 -5.05 2.90 4.87
N PRO A 284 -4.78 4.15 5.31
CA PRO A 284 -3.55 4.49 6.01
C PRO A 284 -3.33 3.61 7.24
N THR A 285 -2.08 3.29 7.52
CA THR A 285 -1.69 2.46 8.67
C THR A 285 -0.68 3.21 9.54
N PRO A 286 -1.09 4.30 10.22
CA PRO A 286 -0.25 4.91 11.23
C PRO A 286 0.01 3.91 12.36
N PRO A 287 1.18 3.96 13.02
CA PRO A 287 1.52 3.00 14.08
C PRO A 287 0.74 3.24 15.39
N ILE A 288 -0.16 4.22 15.44
CA ILE A 288 -0.77 4.77 16.66
C ILE A 288 -2.27 5.02 16.49
N ALA A 289 -2.97 5.25 17.61
CA ALA A 289 -4.34 5.78 17.64
C ALA A 289 -4.39 7.33 17.60
N ASP A 290 -5.58 7.92 17.34
CA ASP A 290 -5.76 9.39 17.35
C ASP A 290 -5.47 9.96 18.75
N GLY A 291 -4.63 11.00 18.79
CA GLY A 291 -4.25 11.72 20.00
C GLY A 291 -3.10 11.06 20.76
N GLU A 292 -2.73 9.83 20.41
CA GLU A 292 -1.64 9.11 21.05
C GLU A 292 -0.31 9.84 20.84
N PHE A 293 0.47 9.97 21.90
CA PHE A 293 1.68 10.79 21.94
C PHE A 293 1.46 12.25 21.52
N GLY A 294 0.24 12.78 21.46
CA GLY A 294 -0.03 14.12 20.93
C GLY A 294 0.00 14.22 19.41
N ILE A 295 -0.13 13.09 18.69
CA ILE A 295 -0.22 13.05 17.23
C ILE A 295 -1.68 12.82 16.83
N ARG A 296 -2.23 13.70 15.99
CA ARG A 296 -3.63 13.66 15.53
C ARG A 296 -3.78 12.90 14.22
N LEU A 297 -4.85 12.11 14.14
CA LEU A 297 -5.29 11.40 12.94
C LEU A 297 -6.63 11.96 12.44
N GLY A 298 -6.84 11.88 11.12
CA GLY A 298 -8.12 12.16 10.51
C GLY A 298 -9.12 11.04 10.75
N LYS A 299 -10.42 11.32 10.49
CA LYS A 299 -11.49 10.31 10.58
C LYS A 299 -11.27 9.11 9.64
N ASP A 300 -10.52 9.31 8.57
CA ASP A 300 -10.14 8.28 7.59
C ASP A 300 -8.82 7.57 7.92
N GLY A 301 -8.25 7.84 9.10
CA GLY A 301 -7.03 7.21 9.62
C GLY A 301 -5.72 7.84 9.15
N ARG A 302 -5.76 8.90 8.32
CA ARG A 302 -4.54 9.60 7.88
C ARG A 302 -3.85 10.33 9.01
N VAL A 303 -2.52 10.40 9.01
CA VAL A 303 -1.80 11.31 9.92
C VAL A 303 -2.04 12.74 9.46
N LEU A 304 -2.54 13.59 10.36
CA LEU A 304 -2.76 15.00 10.07
C LEU A 304 -1.43 15.75 10.15
N VAL A 305 -1.13 16.53 9.11
CA VAL A 305 0.08 17.34 9.00
C VAL A 305 -0.22 18.72 8.44
N ASP A 306 0.67 19.67 8.72
CA ASP A 306 0.72 20.96 8.01
C ASP A 306 1.23 20.80 6.56
N GLU A 307 1.32 21.90 5.81
CA GLU A 307 1.78 21.85 4.43
C GLU A 307 3.22 21.32 4.30
N GLU A 308 4.06 21.48 5.31
CA GLU A 308 5.45 21.02 5.33
C GLU A 308 5.61 19.60 5.89
N GLY A 309 4.53 18.92 6.28
CA GLY A 309 4.56 17.55 6.79
C GLY A 309 4.84 17.43 8.29
N ARG A 310 4.72 18.51 9.07
CA ARG A 310 4.82 18.47 10.53
C ARG A 310 3.53 17.93 11.11
N THR A 311 3.63 16.98 12.04
CA THR A 311 2.47 16.52 12.79
C THR A 311 2.13 17.50 13.92
N SER A 312 1.10 17.18 14.69
CA SER A 312 0.74 17.91 15.92
C SER A 312 1.77 17.76 17.05
N ARG A 313 2.69 16.77 16.97
CA ARG A 313 3.81 16.64 17.89
C ARG A 313 5.08 17.24 17.32
N LYS A 314 5.66 18.18 18.05
CA LYS A 314 6.97 18.76 17.73
C LYS A 314 8.04 17.67 17.59
N GLY A 315 8.87 17.76 16.56
CA GLY A 315 9.91 16.78 16.25
C GLY A 315 9.39 15.53 15.52
N VAL A 316 8.08 15.38 15.32
CA VAL A 316 7.48 14.26 14.58
C VAL A 316 6.82 14.76 13.30
N PHE A 317 7.16 14.10 12.20
CA PHE A 317 6.74 14.41 10.85
C PHE A 317 6.08 13.19 10.21
N ALA A 318 5.29 13.40 9.16
CA ALA A 318 4.73 12.29 8.39
C ALA A 318 4.75 12.58 6.88
N ALA A 319 4.91 11.53 6.07
CA ALA A 319 5.00 11.66 4.62
C ALA A 319 4.48 10.41 3.88
N GLY A 320 4.13 10.61 2.61
CA GLY A 320 3.64 9.58 1.70
C GLY A 320 2.20 9.18 2.00
N ASP A 321 1.87 7.94 1.65
CA ASP A 321 0.47 7.48 1.60
C ASP A 321 -0.20 7.39 2.97
N VAL A 322 0.56 7.41 4.08
CA VAL A 322 0.00 7.53 5.44
C VAL A 322 -0.66 8.91 5.66
N VAL A 323 -0.26 9.92 4.90
CA VAL A 323 -0.80 11.29 4.92
C VAL A 323 -1.78 11.51 3.77
N THR A 324 -1.45 11.06 2.55
CA THR A 324 -2.24 11.37 1.36
C THR A 324 -3.33 10.35 1.05
N GLY A 325 -3.29 9.18 1.71
CA GLY A 325 -3.93 7.97 1.22
C GLY A 325 -3.17 7.35 0.03
N PRO A 326 -3.65 6.21 -0.50
CA PRO A 326 -2.99 5.48 -1.58
C PRO A 326 -2.71 6.36 -2.80
N SER A 327 -1.47 6.41 -3.26
CA SER A 327 -1.04 7.26 -4.36
C SER A 327 -0.08 6.54 -5.33
N LYS A 328 0.46 7.28 -6.31
CA LYS A 328 1.48 6.74 -7.23
C LYS A 328 2.88 6.89 -6.60
N ILE A 329 3.82 6.04 -7.03
CA ILE A 329 5.21 6.03 -6.54
C ILE A 329 5.86 7.43 -6.59
N GLY A 330 5.74 8.13 -7.73
CA GLY A 330 6.33 9.46 -7.93
C GLY A 330 5.85 10.51 -6.92
N PRO A 331 4.53 10.73 -6.77
CA PRO A 331 3.96 11.56 -5.71
C PRO A 331 4.45 11.22 -4.31
N ALA A 332 4.48 9.95 -3.92
CA ALA A 332 4.98 9.51 -2.61
C ALA A 332 6.46 9.87 -2.41
N MET A 333 7.31 9.64 -3.41
CA MET A 333 8.73 10.03 -3.39
C MET A 333 8.91 11.55 -3.29
N LYS A 334 8.13 12.32 -4.07
CA LYS A 334 8.17 13.79 -4.04
C LYS A 334 7.78 14.34 -2.68
N ASN A 335 6.72 13.79 -2.07
CA ASN A 335 6.29 14.19 -0.74
C ASN A 335 7.34 13.81 0.33
N GLY A 336 7.90 12.60 0.27
CA GLY A 336 9.00 12.19 1.15
C GLY A 336 10.20 13.13 1.08
N LEU A 337 10.62 13.54 -0.13
CA LEU A 337 11.71 14.52 -0.30
C LEU A 337 11.37 15.89 0.27
N LYS A 338 10.12 16.37 0.08
CA LYS A 338 9.68 17.65 0.64
C LYS A 338 9.81 17.64 2.16
N VAL A 339 9.26 16.62 2.82
CA VAL A 339 9.27 16.52 4.28
C VAL A 339 10.69 16.29 4.82
N ALA A 340 11.55 15.56 4.11
CA ALA A 340 12.95 15.38 4.48
C ALA A 340 13.72 16.71 4.53
N ARG A 341 13.44 17.65 3.62
CA ARG A 341 14.02 19.01 3.67
C ARG A 341 13.52 19.78 4.90
N THR A 342 12.23 19.68 5.21
CA THR A 342 11.65 20.29 6.41
C THR A 342 12.27 19.73 7.69
N ILE A 343 12.54 18.42 7.75
CA ILE A 343 13.25 17.79 8.87
C ILE A 343 14.68 18.33 8.97
N ALA A 344 15.40 18.44 7.86
CA ALA A 344 16.75 19.01 7.86
C ALA A 344 16.75 20.46 8.39
N ASP A 345 15.82 21.30 7.94
CA ASP A 345 15.69 22.68 8.42
C ASP A 345 15.38 22.73 9.92
N TYR A 346 14.47 21.87 10.40
CA TYR A 346 14.15 21.75 11.83
C TYR A 346 15.38 21.37 12.67
N LEU A 347 16.19 20.42 12.20
CA LEU A 347 17.37 19.93 12.90
C LEU A 347 18.55 20.92 12.89
N MET A 348 18.59 21.85 11.94
CA MET A 348 19.59 22.94 11.93
C MET A 348 19.24 24.06 12.91
N MET A 349 17.96 24.19 13.28
CA MET A 349 17.47 25.22 14.22
C MET A 349 17.40 24.75 15.68
N THR A 350 17.68 23.48 15.93
CA THR A 350 17.63 22.82 17.25
C THR A 350 18.95 22.17 17.58
#